data_AF-A0A0B7BY76-F1
#
_entry.id   AF-A0A0B7BY76-F1
#
_cell.length_a   1.000
_cell.length_b   1.000
_cell.length_c   1.000
_cell.angle_alpha   90.00
_cell.angle_beta   90.00
_cell.angle_gamma   90.00
#
_symmetry.space_group_name_H-M   'P 1'
#
loop_
_entity.id
_entity.type
_entity.pdbx_description
1 polymer ?
#
loop_
_entity_poly.entity_id
_entity_poly.type
_entity_poly.pdbx_seq_one_letter_code
_entity_poly.pdbx_strand_id
1 'polypeptide(L)'
;YKPVRMAISAVGGVSTDKVTGLAEKYFGDLKNDYKREIPPLTGTRFTGSEFIYRDDYYPFMYGAFAVEGVGANSPDALPLDFASSLIGQWDKTHGSSENAPSTLIQKISTQHGLQLYNSFNINYRDTGLFGFYFVHNGNDY
;
A
#
# COMPACT_ATOMS: atom_id res chain seq x y z
N TYR A 1 19.39 12.94 8.19
CA TYR A 1 18.15 13.14 8.97
C TYR A 1 18.18 14.53 9.59
N LYS A 2 17.03 15.21 9.62
CA LYS A 2 16.89 16.57 10.17
C LYS A 2 15.69 16.63 11.10
N PRO A 3 15.78 17.34 12.25
CA PRO A 3 14.71 17.41 13.24
C PRO A 3 13.32 17.71 12.68
N VAL A 4 13.20 18.61 11.71
CA VAL A 4 11.91 18.96 11.07
C VAL A 4 11.23 17.82 10.29
N ARG A 5 11.92 16.69 10.09
CA ARG A 5 11.38 15.47 9.45
C ARG A 5 11.42 14.25 10.38
N MET A 6 11.54 14.49 11.68
CA MET A 6 11.53 13.44 12.70
C MET A 6 10.24 13.55 13.51
N ALA A 7 9.59 12.42 13.76
CA ALA A 7 8.47 12.31 14.68
C ALA A 7 8.81 11.23 15.71
N ILE A 8 8.56 11.52 16.99
CA ILE A 8 8.74 10.56 18.09
C ILE A 8 7.35 10.08 18.48
N SER A 9 7.16 8.76 18.45
CA SER A 9 5.94 8.12 18.92
C SER A 9 6.29 7.13 20.03
N ALA A 10 5.49 7.12 21.09
CA ALA A 10 5.63 6.22 22.22
C ALA A 10 4.24 5.69 22.60
N VAL A 11 4.14 4.38 22.81
CA VAL A 11 2.89 3.69 23.18
C VAL A 11 3.16 2.84 24.41
N GLY A 12 2.29 2.91 25.42
CA GLY A 12 2.40 2.13 26.66
C GLY A 12 2.33 3.00 27.93
N GLY A 13 2.82 2.45 29.06
CA GLY A 13 2.79 3.08 30.40
C GLY A 13 3.83 4.20 30.59
N VAL A 14 3.88 5.16 29.67
CA VAL A 14 4.81 6.29 29.70
C VAL A 14 4.01 7.60 29.66
N SER A 15 4.37 8.57 30.51
CA SER A 15 3.78 9.90 30.47
C SER A 15 4.37 10.74 29.34
N THR A 16 3.57 11.65 28.78
CA THR A 16 4.01 12.60 27.75
C THR A 16 5.23 13.39 28.20
N ASP A 17 5.26 13.87 29.44
CA ASP A 17 6.39 14.65 29.98
C ASP A 17 7.71 13.88 29.96
N LYS A 18 7.65 12.57 30.26
CA LYS A 18 8.84 11.72 30.22
C LYS A 18 9.33 11.53 28.79
N VAL A 19 8.42 11.38 27.82
CA VAL A 19 8.78 11.28 26.40
C VAL A 19 9.40 12.59 25.91
N THR A 20 8.78 13.73 26.22
CA THR A 20 9.30 15.05 25.84
C THR A 20 10.66 15.33 26.47
N GLY A 21 10.83 15.04 27.76
CA GLY A 21 12.12 15.25 28.44
C GLY A 21 13.24 14.36 27.91
N LEU A 22 12.93 13.11 27.53
CA LEU A 22 13.91 12.24 26.84
C LEU A 22 14.21 12.73 25.43
N ALA A 23 13.18 13.19 24.69
CA ALA A 23 13.35 13.73 23.35
C ALA A 23 14.26 14.96 23.36
N GLU A 24 14.02 15.89 24.28
CA GLU A 24 14.84 17.08 24.45
C GLU A 24 16.27 16.74 24.89
N LYS A 25 16.42 15.81 25.83
CA LYS A 25 17.73 15.35 26.31
C LYS A 25 18.61 14.73 25.22
N TYR A 26 18.04 13.91 24.34
CA TYR A 26 18.82 13.13 23.37
C TYR A 26 18.80 13.70 21.95
N PHE A 27 17.84 14.55 21.61
CA PHE A 27 17.68 15.10 20.25
C PHE A 27 17.63 16.64 20.21
N GLY A 28 17.69 17.33 21.36
CA GLY A 28 17.59 18.79 21.43
C GLY A 28 18.78 19.57 20.86
N ASP A 29 19.93 18.92 20.69
CA ASP A 29 21.15 19.50 20.10
C ASP A 29 21.20 19.42 18.56
N LEU A 30 20.22 18.77 17.94
CA LEU A 30 20.17 18.60 16.49
C LEU A 30 19.78 19.89 15.76
N LYS A 31 20.52 20.22 14.70
CA LYS A 31 20.30 21.42 13.87
C LYS A 31 19.66 21.14 12.53
N ASN A 32 18.82 22.06 12.08
CA ASN A 32 18.14 22.03 10.76
C ASN A 32 18.96 22.67 9.63
N ASP A 33 20.29 22.60 9.68
CA ASP A 33 21.15 23.21 8.66
C ASP A 33 21.24 22.33 7.41
N TYR A 34 20.82 22.84 6.25
CA TYR A 34 20.89 22.15 4.97
C TYR A 34 22.09 22.64 4.16
N LYS A 35 23.03 21.74 3.81
CA LYS A 35 24.19 22.06 2.94
C LYS A 35 23.81 22.29 1.47
N ARG A 36 22.62 21.83 1.06
CA ARG A 36 22.08 21.97 -0.30
C ARG A 36 20.69 22.55 -0.22
N GLU A 37 20.28 23.23 -1.27
CA GLU A 37 18.90 23.68 -1.45
C GLU A 37 17.94 22.49 -1.36
N ILE A 38 16.83 22.69 -0.65
CA ILE A 38 15.81 21.65 -0.49
C ILE A 38 15.12 21.50 -1.85
N PRO A 39 15.10 20.30 -2.46
CA PRO A 39 14.40 20.10 -3.72
C PRO A 39 12.94 20.56 -3.61
N PRO A 40 12.42 21.31 -4.59
CA PRO A 40 11.02 21.70 -4.57
C PRO A 40 10.14 20.45 -4.59
N LEU A 41 9.03 20.50 -3.85
CA LEU A 41 8.01 19.45 -3.89
C LEU A 41 7.26 19.57 -5.22
N THR A 42 7.79 18.96 -6.27
CA THR A 42 7.08 18.83 -7.54
C THR A 42 5.99 17.77 -7.40
N GLY A 43 4.82 18.02 -8.01
CA GLY A 43 3.75 17.02 -8.06
C GLY A 43 4.21 15.73 -8.75
N THR A 44 3.62 14.61 -8.34
CA THR A 44 3.85 13.30 -8.96
C THR A 44 2.82 13.10 -10.09
N ARG A 45 3.26 12.54 -11.22
CA ARG A 45 2.38 12.19 -12.35
C ARG A 45 2.31 10.67 -12.52
N PHE A 46 1.11 10.12 -12.62
CA PHE A 46 0.91 8.74 -13.06
C PHE A 46 1.08 8.61 -14.59
N THR A 47 2.00 7.76 -15.02
CA THR A 47 2.24 7.42 -16.44
C THR A 47 1.91 5.94 -16.63
N GLY A 48 0.66 5.63 -16.95
CA GLY A 48 0.23 4.26 -17.20
C GLY A 48 1.18 3.56 -18.17
N SER A 49 1.73 2.43 -17.74
CA SER A 49 2.68 1.61 -18.50
C SER A 49 2.60 0.17 -18.02
N GLU A 50 3.13 -0.75 -18.82
CA GLU A 50 3.24 -2.15 -18.46
C GLU A 50 4.70 -2.56 -18.29
N PHE A 51 4.92 -3.48 -17.37
CA PHE A 51 6.20 -4.12 -17.16
C PHE A 51 5.96 -5.63 -17.06
N ILE A 52 6.63 -6.39 -17.92
CA ILE A 52 6.52 -7.84 -17.99
C ILE A 52 7.92 -8.41 -17.82
N TYR A 53 8.09 -9.23 -16.78
CA TYR A 53 9.29 -10.04 -16.57
C TYR A 53 8.90 -11.50 -16.72
N ARG A 54 9.46 -12.16 -17.73
CA ARG A 54 9.18 -13.57 -18.03
C ARG A 54 10.31 -14.44 -17.52
N ASP A 55 9.96 -15.40 -16.67
CA ASP A 55 10.85 -16.43 -16.17
C ASP A 55 10.07 -17.73 -15.98
N ASP A 56 10.25 -18.65 -16.93
CA ASP A 56 9.50 -19.90 -17.04
C ASP A 56 9.95 -20.94 -15.98
N TYR A 57 10.95 -20.62 -15.14
CA TYR A 57 11.33 -21.47 -13.99
C TYR A 57 10.35 -21.31 -12.81
N TYR A 58 9.61 -20.21 -12.75
CA TYR A 58 8.63 -19.98 -11.69
C TYR A 58 7.31 -20.72 -11.98
N PRO A 59 6.76 -21.47 -11.01
CA PRO A 59 5.51 -22.23 -11.21
C PRO A 59 4.24 -21.35 -11.24
N PHE A 60 4.36 -20.07 -10.89
CA PHE A 60 3.24 -19.13 -10.78
C PHE A 60 3.55 -17.83 -11.51
N MET A 61 2.49 -17.23 -12.05
CA MET A 61 2.49 -15.86 -12.56
C MET A 61 2.05 -14.90 -11.46
N TYR A 62 2.84 -13.87 -11.23
CA TYR A 62 2.58 -12.79 -10.28
C TYR A 62 2.23 -11.52 -11.03
N GLY A 63 1.04 -10.98 -10.80
CA GLY A 63 0.55 -9.81 -11.52
C GLY A 63 0.00 -8.75 -10.58
N ALA A 64 0.22 -7.49 -10.94
CA ALA A 64 -0.45 -6.35 -10.32
C ALA A 64 -1.00 -5.45 -11.41
N PHE A 65 -2.25 -5.04 -11.26
CA PHE A 65 -2.87 -4.02 -12.09
C PHE A 65 -3.27 -2.85 -11.20
N ALA A 66 -2.91 -1.63 -11.60
CA ALA A 66 -3.23 -0.43 -10.85
C ALA A 66 -3.58 0.73 -11.78
N VAL A 67 -4.50 1.56 -11.31
CA VAL A 67 -4.81 2.89 -11.85
C VAL A 67 -4.37 3.95 -10.85
N GLU A 68 -4.32 5.20 -11.32
CA GLU A 68 -4.06 6.35 -10.43
C GLU A 68 -5.15 6.42 -9.35
N GLY A 69 -4.70 6.37 -8.09
CA GLY A 69 -5.51 6.61 -6.91
C GLY A 69 -5.33 8.05 -6.41
N VAL A 70 -5.75 8.30 -5.18
CA VAL A 70 -5.73 9.64 -4.57
C VAL A 70 -4.61 9.79 -3.54
N GLY A 71 -4.20 11.03 -3.28
CA GLY A 71 -3.27 11.33 -2.19
C GLY A 71 -3.89 11.13 -0.80
N ALA A 72 -3.06 10.93 0.22
CA ALA A 72 -3.48 10.63 1.60
C ALA A 72 -4.30 11.75 2.25
N ASN A 73 -4.12 13.00 1.80
CA ASN A 73 -4.89 14.15 2.27
C ASN A 73 -6.19 14.38 1.47
N SER A 74 -6.50 13.54 0.47
CA SER A 74 -7.72 13.66 -0.32
C SER A 74 -8.95 13.27 0.53
N PRO A 75 -10.08 13.98 0.41
CA PRO A 75 -11.34 13.54 1.03
C PRO A 75 -11.79 12.16 0.54
N ASP A 76 -11.32 11.74 -0.64
CA ASP A 76 -11.65 10.46 -1.26
C ASP A 76 -10.76 9.30 -0.81
N ALA A 77 -9.71 9.55 0.00
CA ALA A 77 -8.80 8.50 0.44
C ALA A 77 -9.54 7.41 1.26
N LEU A 78 -10.33 7.83 2.25
CA LEU A 78 -11.11 6.92 3.08
C LEU A 78 -12.23 6.20 2.29
N PRO A 79 -13.02 6.87 1.44
CA PRO A 79 -13.93 6.19 0.52
C PRO A 79 -13.26 5.13 -0.36
N LEU A 80 -12.05 5.39 -0.85
CA LEU A 80 -11.33 4.46 -1.72
C LEU A 80 -10.77 3.25 -0.96
N ASP A 81 -10.35 3.42 0.29
CA ASP A 81 -10.04 2.32 1.21
C ASP A 81 -11.26 1.44 1.47
N PHE A 82 -12.41 2.07 1.67
CA PHE A 82 -13.68 1.35 1.86
C PHE A 82 -14.06 0.59 0.59
N ALA A 83 -13.91 1.20 -0.58
CA ALA A 83 -14.14 0.56 -1.87
C ALA A 83 -13.23 -0.66 -2.08
N SER A 84 -11.93 -0.54 -1.75
CA SER A 84 -10.99 -1.67 -1.80
C SER A 84 -11.45 -2.81 -0.88
N SER A 85 -11.93 -2.49 0.32
CA SER A 85 -12.42 -3.46 1.29
C SER A 85 -13.72 -4.16 0.83
N LEU A 86 -14.59 -3.45 0.12
CA LEU A 86 -15.81 -4.02 -0.47
C LEU A 86 -15.52 -4.98 -1.63
N ILE A 87 -14.50 -4.69 -2.44
CA ILE A 87 -14.01 -5.63 -3.47
C ILE A 87 -13.50 -6.90 -2.78
N GLY A 88 -12.69 -6.71 -1.74
CA GLY A 88 -12.22 -7.76 -0.84
C GLY A 88 -11.00 -8.52 -1.36
N GLN A 89 -10.69 -9.60 -0.65
CA GLN A 89 -9.52 -10.43 -0.86
C GLN A 89 -9.95 -11.90 -0.85
N TRP A 90 -9.26 -12.73 -1.62
CA TRP A 90 -9.54 -14.16 -1.71
C TRP A 90 -8.24 -14.93 -1.92
N ASP A 91 -8.14 -16.08 -1.28
CA ASP A 91 -7.13 -17.08 -1.59
C ASP A 91 -7.78 -18.45 -1.66
N LYS A 92 -7.07 -19.44 -2.20
CA LYS A 92 -7.58 -20.81 -2.34
C LYS A 92 -7.94 -21.49 -1.01
N THR A 93 -7.46 -20.96 0.11
CA THR A 93 -7.71 -21.50 1.47
C THR A 93 -8.91 -20.80 2.14
N HIS A 94 -9.48 -19.79 1.49
CA HIS A 94 -10.53 -18.96 2.03
C HIS A 94 -11.84 -19.74 2.12
N GLY A 95 -12.24 -20.09 3.35
CA GLY A 95 -13.37 -21.00 3.61
C GLY A 95 -14.72 -20.51 3.08
N SER A 96 -14.92 -19.20 2.92
CA SER A 96 -16.16 -18.66 2.36
C SER A 96 -16.28 -18.83 0.85
N SER A 97 -15.18 -18.70 0.08
CA SER A 97 -15.12 -18.85 -1.40
C SER A 97 -16.43 -18.53 -2.14
N GLU A 98 -17.19 -19.54 -2.58
CA GLU A 98 -18.45 -19.38 -3.34
C GLU A 98 -19.58 -18.69 -2.56
N ASN A 99 -19.49 -18.67 -1.23
CA ASN A 99 -20.41 -18.01 -0.31
C ASN A 99 -19.87 -16.64 0.17
N ALA A 100 -18.81 -16.11 -0.45
CA ALA A 100 -18.29 -14.78 -0.10
C ALA A 100 -19.32 -13.69 -0.40
N PRO A 101 -19.36 -12.59 0.38
CA PRO A 101 -20.30 -11.49 0.14
C PRO A 101 -20.03 -10.72 -1.15
N SER A 102 -18.78 -10.74 -1.64
CA SER A 102 -18.39 -10.07 -2.89
C SER A 102 -18.69 -10.96 -4.09
N THR A 103 -19.51 -10.48 -5.01
CA THR A 103 -19.82 -11.16 -6.28
C THR A 103 -18.56 -11.43 -7.11
N LEU A 104 -17.54 -10.57 -7.00
CA LEU A 104 -16.25 -10.80 -7.64
C LEU A 104 -15.58 -12.03 -7.05
N ILE A 105 -15.53 -12.13 -5.72
CA ILE A 105 -14.92 -13.26 -5.01
C ILE A 105 -15.65 -14.56 -5.36
N GLN A 106 -16.98 -14.55 -5.39
CA GLN A 106 -17.77 -15.72 -5.80
C GLN A 106 -17.35 -16.19 -7.20
N LYS A 107 -17.22 -15.27 -8.17
CA LYS A 107 -16.83 -15.61 -9.53
C LYS A 107 -15.41 -16.16 -9.62
N ILE A 108 -14.42 -15.47 -9.02
CA ILE A 108 -13.02 -15.90 -9.10
C ILE A 108 -12.76 -17.21 -8.34
N SER A 109 -13.53 -17.50 -7.28
CA SER A 109 -13.36 -18.73 -6.51
C SER A 109 -13.73 -20.00 -7.29
N THR A 110 -14.61 -19.85 -8.29
CA THR A 110 -14.95 -20.94 -9.22
C THR A 110 -13.95 -21.10 -10.36
N GLN A 111 -13.06 -20.13 -10.58
CA GLN A 111 -12.06 -20.21 -11.64
C GLN A 111 -10.88 -21.08 -11.23
N HIS A 112 -10.51 -22.00 -12.10
CA HIS A 112 -9.33 -22.84 -11.90
C HIS A 112 -8.06 -22.06 -12.25
N GLY A 113 -7.07 -22.14 -11.37
CA GLY A 113 -5.72 -21.61 -11.62
C GLY A 113 -5.37 -20.35 -10.82
N LEU A 114 -6.34 -19.62 -10.31
CA LEU A 114 -6.10 -18.50 -9.41
C LEU A 114 -5.77 -19.01 -7.99
N GLN A 115 -4.65 -18.57 -7.43
CA GLN A 115 -4.21 -18.94 -6.08
C GLN A 115 -4.53 -17.84 -5.06
N LEU A 116 -4.44 -16.57 -5.48
CA LEU A 116 -4.61 -15.39 -4.64
C LEU A 116 -5.15 -14.22 -5.45
N TYR A 117 -6.04 -13.45 -4.85
CA TYR A 117 -6.53 -12.17 -5.32
C TYR A 117 -6.59 -11.20 -4.14
N ASN A 118 -6.05 -10.00 -4.31
CA ASN A 118 -5.99 -9.01 -3.25
C ASN A 118 -6.18 -7.60 -3.82
N SER A 119 -7.28 -6.93 -3.48
CA SER A 119 -7.46 -5.50 -3.77
C SER A 119 -6.56 -4.64 -2.89
N PHE A 120 -6.03 -3.55 -3.44
CA PHE A 120 -5.25 -2.58 -2.68
C PHE A 120 -5.59 -1.14 -3.05
N ASN A 121 -5.49 -0.28 -2.04
CA ASN A 121 -5.43 1.16 -2.18
C ASN A 121 -4.18 1.64 -1.43
N ILE A 122 -3.31 2.38 -2.11
CA ILE A 122 -2.06 2.91 -1.55
C ILE A 122 -2.06 4.42 -1.78
N ASN A 123 -2.06 5.20 -0.70
CA ASN A 123 -2.07 6.65 -0.79
C ASN A 123 -0.71 7.22 -0.42
N TYR A 124 -0.08 7.94 -1.35
CA TYR A 124 1.10 8.77 -1.11
C TYR A 124 0.68 10.20 -0.81
N ARG A 125 1.65 11.10 -0.59
CA ARG A 125 1.37 12.51 -0.28
C ARG A 125 0.50 13.19 -1.36
N ASP A 126 0.88 13.05 -2.63
CA ASP A 126 0.30 13.81 -3.77
C ASP A 126 -0.49 12.95 -4.76
N THR A 127 -0.38 11.62 -4.69
CA THR A 127 -1.00 10.66 -5.63
C THR A 127 -1.24 9.34 -4.90
N GLY A 128 -1.88 8.37 -5.55
CA GLY A 128 -2.07 7.03 -5.01
C GLY A 128 -2.08 5.97 -6.11
N LEU A 129 -2.22 4.72 -5.69
CA LEU A 129 -2.44 3.57 -6.56
C LEU A 129 -3.67 2.82 -6.06
N PHE A 130 -4.60 2.54 -6.95
CA PHE A 130 -5.76 1.70 -6.68
C PHE A 130 -5.78 0.55 -7.66
N GLY A 131 -5.93 -0.68 -7.16
CA GLY A 131 -5.74 -1.84 -8.00
C GLY A 131 -5.93 -3.16 -7.30
N PHE A 132 -5.43 -4.20 -7.94
CA PHE A 132 -5.41 -5.54 -7.38
C PHE A 132 -4.14 -6.28 -7.76
N TYR A 133 -3.73 -7.16 -6.85
CA TYR A 133 -2.64 -8.11 -7.00
C TYR A 133 -3.24 -9.51 -7.12
N PHE A 134 -2.65 -10.33 -7.97
CA PHE A 134 -3.11 -11.70 -8.16
C PHE A 134 -1.95 -12.66 -8.42
N VAL A 135 -2.18 -13.91 -8.04
CA VAL A 135 -1.26 -15.03 -8.29
C VAL A 135 -2.03 -16.10 -9.03
N HIS A 136 -1.53 -16.48 -10.19
CA HIS A 136 -2.14 -17.50 -11.03
C HIS A 136 -1.13 -18.61 -11.36
N ASN A 137 -1.60 -19.80 -11.71
CA ASN A 137 -0.74 -20.85 -12.23
C ASN A 137 -0.03 -20.36 -13.51
N GLY A 138 1.28 -20.61 -13.61
CA GLY A 138 2.09 -20.26 -14.77
C GLY A 138 2.01 -21.29 -15.91
N ASN A 139 0.91 -22.03 -16.02
CA ASN A 139 0.77 -23.06 -17.05
C ASN A 139 0.43 -22.39 -18.39
N ASP A 140 1.28 -22.61 -19.41
CA ASP A 140 1.02 -22.27 -20.80
C ASP A 140 -0.02 -23.27 -21.37
N TYR A 141 -1.32 -22.93 -21.33
CA TYR A 141 -2.36 -23.67 -22.05
C TYR A 141 -2.91 -22.83 -23.20
#